data_AF-A0A7R9VIC7-F1
#
_entry.id   AF-A0A7R9VIC7-F1
#
_cell.length_a   1.000
_cell.length_b   1.000
_cell.length_c   1.000
_cell.angle_alpha   90.00
_cell.angle_beta   90.00
_cell.angle_gamma   90.00
#
_symmetry.space_group_name_H-M   'P 1'
#
loop_
_entity.id
_entity.type
_entity.pdbx_description
1 polymer ?
#
loop_
_entity_poly.entity_id
_entity_poly.type
_entity_poly.pdbx_seq_one_letter_code
_entity_poly.pdbx_strand_id
1 'polypeptide(L)'
;MRHKNHDPNKPLWFRQDVDHFDVVEDTKKHKKTKKWDQRYYIDGRHFDGPGHPIFLVIGGESTLERMLYPFINDHLAKKFKAFVIEPEHRFYGQSQPVGSTLVNLPSNEELAKLLTPQQAMEDMLAITQHYRYNELGCSPNKYSKNYCPLITVGGSYPGFLSAMMRLVHPEIVDIGYAASAPLLLYSQAADQFGYYEVVSRSAERSSPGCAFAVKTALRDVVDEIVESENFMDVASKIGICTDTVPEYITTPEIFAQEAMMIVEDTFADANMDNYPPNNDTDMSQMCQIFQ
;
A
#
# COMPACT_ATOMS: atom_id res chain seq x y z
N MET A 1 13.93 3.37 29.03
CA MET A 1 12.79 4.11 29.65
C MET A 1 12.20 5.19 28.73
N ARG A 2 12.93 5.80 27.80
CA ARG A 2 12.43 6.92 26.97
C ARG A 2 11.29 6.54 26.00
N HIS A 3 11.35 5.36 25.39
CA HIS A 3 10.43 4.94 24.33
C HIS A 3 9.15 4.24 24.80
N LYS A 4 9.08 3.80 26.07
CA LYS A 4 7.88 3.16 26.64
C LYS A 4 6.72 4.13 26.85
N ASN A 5 7.04 5.42 26.98
CA ASN A 5 6.08 6.48 27.33
C ASN A 5 5.74 7.39 26.14
N HIS A 6 6.25 7.09 24.94
CA HIS A 6 5.86 7.82 23.74
C HIS A 6 4.41 7.48 23.39
N ASP A 7 3.66 8.50 22.98
CA ASP A 7 2.28 8.32 22.52
C ASP A 7 2.30 7.78 21.08
N PRO A 8 1.80 6.56 20.81
CA PRO A 8 1.85 5.95 19.49
C PRO A 8 1.02 6.71 18.43
N ASN A 9 0.22 7.70 18.83
CA ASN A 9 -0.51 8.58 17.92
C ASN A 9 0.26 9.87 17.56
N LYS A 10 1.46 10.09 18.13
CA LYS A 10 2.27 11.27 17.84
C LYS A 10 3.38 10.92 16.84
N PRO A 11 3.46 11.65 15.71
CA PRO A 11 4.48 11.40 14.72
C PRO A 11 5.86 11.80 15.24
N LEU A 12 6.86 11.08 14.76
CA LEU A 12 8.27 11.39 14.87
C LEU A 12 8.84 11.61 13.46
N TRP A 13 10.03 12.20 13.40
CA TRP A 13 10.69 12.57 12.15
C TRP A 13 12.11 12.04 12.13
N PHE A 14 12.47 11.33 11.06
CA PHE A 14 13.80 10.76 10.87
C PHE A 14 14.52 11.46 9.73
N ARG A 15 15.77 11.86 9.97
CA ARG A 15 16.57 12.56 8.97
C ARG A 15 17.14 11.57 7.96
N GLN A 16 16.47 11.46 6.82
CA GLN A 16 16.68 10.44 5.80
C GLN A 16 17.53 10.94 4.62
N ASP A 17 18.23 10.04 3.92
CA ASP A 17 18.84 10.33 2.62
C ASP A 17 17.77 10.45 1.52
N VAL A 18 17.88 11.48 0.68
CA VAL A 18 16.97 11.62 -0.47
C VAL A 18 17.18 10.45 -1.44
N ASP A 19 18.43 10.04 -1.63
CA ASP A 19 18.83 8.98 -2.54
C ASP A 19 19.88 8.07 -1.87
N HIS A 20 19.50 6.82 -1.61
CA HIS A 20 20.37 5.80 -1.00
C HIS A 20 21.39 5.20 -1.98
N PHE A 21 21.20 5.41 -3.28
CA PHE A 21 21.98 4.78 -4.34
C PHE A 21 22.82 5.77 -5.16
N ASP A 22 22.80 7.06 -4.80
CA ASP A 22 23.71 8.06 -5.40
C ASP A 22 25.13 7.80 -4.86
N VAL A 23 25.91 7.00 -5.60
CA VAL A 23 27.30 6.71 -5.25
C VAL A 23 28.11 8.00 -5.38
N VAL A 24 28.63 8.50 -4.26
CA VAL A 24 29.66 9.55 -4.29
C VAL A 24 30.93 8.89 -4.81
N GLU A 25 31.17 8.95 -6.13
CA GLU A 25 32.49 8.65 -6.68
C GLU A 25 33.50 9.58 -6.00
N ASP A 26 34.43 8.95 -5.29
CA ASP A 26 35.48 9.55 -4.48
C ASP A 26 36.43 10.39 -5.34
N THR A 27 36.00 11.61 -5.67
CA THR A 27 36.84 12.64 -6.28
C THR A 27 36.72 13.94 -5.49
N LYS A 28 37.33 13.95 -4.31
CA LYS A 28 37.84 15.15 -3.61
C LYS A 28 36.83 16.25 -3.26
N LYS A 29 35.52 15.99 -3.33
CA LYS A 29 34.48 16.82 -2.72
C LYS A 29 33.46 15.90 -2.08
N HIS A 30 33.35 15.93 -0.74
CA HIS A 30 32.25 15.28 -0.03
C HIS A 30 30.95 15.94 -0.49
N LYS A 31 30.31 15.39 -1.53
CA LYS A 31 28.99 15.85 -1.94
C LYS A 31 28.06 15.42 -0.82
N LYS A 32 27.65 16.38 0.02
CA LYS A 32 26.66 16.11 1.07
C LYS A 32 25.43 15.51 0.40
N THR A 33 25.06 14.29 0.78
CA THR A 33 23.79 13.71 0.35
C THR A 33 22.68 14.66 0.82
N LYS A 34 21.75 14.97 -0.08
CA LYS A 34 20.57 15.74 0.31
C LYS A 34 19.80 14.91 1.33
N LYS A 35 19.32 15.57 2.39
CA LYS A 35 18.57 14.94 3.47
C LYS A 35 17.15 15.51 3.54
N TRP A 36 16.21 14.69 3.95
CA TRP A 36 14.80 15.05 4.16
C TRP A 36 14.29 14.45 5.48
N ASP A 37 13.10 14.87 5.93
CA ASP A 37 12.50 14.36 7.17
C ASP A 37 11.37 13.38 6.83
N GLN A 38 11.54 12.12 7.19
CA GLN A 38 10.56 11.06 7.00
C GLN A 38 9.70 10.90 8.25
N ARG A 39 8.38 10.91 8.08
CA ARG A 39 7.43 10.69 9.16
C ARG A 39 7.42 9.21 9.55
N TYR A 40 7.36 8.93 10.84
CA TYR A 40 7.18 7.57 11.35
C TYR A 40 6.53 7.58 12.74
N TYR A 41 6.04 6.42 13.16
CA TYR A 41 5.46 6.20 14.48
C TYR A 41 6.16 5.03 15.18
N ILE A 42 6.10 5.02 16.50
CA ILE A 42 6.63 3.93 17.32
C ILE A 42 5.64 3.56 18.42
N ASP A 43 5.63 2.29 18.78
CA ASP A 43 4.97 1.80 19.98
C ASP A 43 5.95 0.96 20.80
N GLY A 44 6.45 1.57 21.88
CA GLY A 44 7.32 0.91 22.85
C GLY A 44 6.58 0.40 24.09
N ARG A 45 5.24 0.54 24.19
CA ARG A 45 4.48 0.28 25.44
C ARG A 45 4.71 -1.14 25.96
N HIS A 46 4.87 -2.10 25.06
CA HIS A 46 5.01 -3.53 25.38
C HIS A 46 6.45 -4.05 25.33
N PHE A 47 7.43 -3.26 24.91
CA PHE A 47 8.79 -3.74 24.71
C PHE A 47 9.49 -4.08 26.04
N ASP A 48 10.07 -5.27 26.17
CA ASP A 48 10.72 -5.71 27.44
C ASP A 48 12.26 -5.64 27.41
N GLY A 49 12.81 -4.96 26.41
CA GLY A 49 14.24 -4.69 26.28
C GLY A 49 14.96 -5.58 25.26
N PRO A 50 16.30 -5.43 25.14
CA PRO A 50 17.11 -6.25 24.23
C PRO A 50 16.84 -7.75 24.38
N GLY A 51 16.74 -8.46 23.25
CA GLY A 51 16.35 -9.87 23.19
C GLY A 51 14.91 -10.09 22.74
N HIS A 52 14.07 -9.05 22.77
CA HIS A 52 12.70 -9.09 22.27
C HIS A 52 12.59 -8.56 20.83
N PRO A 53 11.60 -9.03 20.05
CA PRO A 53 11.49 -8.71 18.63
C PRO A 53 11.12 -7.24 18.37
N ILE A 54 11.42 -6.80 17.15
CA ILE A 54 10.96 -5.55 16.57
C ILE A 54 10.01 -5.90 15.42
N PHE A 55 8.79 -5.38 15.48
CA PHE A 55 7.87 -5.38 14.34
C PHE A 55 8.07 -4.08 13.55
N LEU A 56 8.51 -4.20 12.31
CA LEU A 56 8.47 -3.12 11.33
C LEU A 56 7.17 -3.26 10.55
N VAL A 57 6.18 -2.46 10.89
CA VAL A 57 4.95 -2.33 10.10
C VAL A 57 5.25 -1.40 8.94
N ILE A 58 4.98 -1.83 7.72
CA ILE A 58 5.30 -1.05 6.52
C ILE A 58 4.11 -0.14 6.18
N GLY A 59 4.33 1.18 6.25
CA GLY A 59 3.39 2.16 5.70
C GLY A 59 3.30 2.00 4.17
N GLY A 60 2.08 2.01 3.65
CA GLY A 60 1.78 1.76 2.24
C GLY A 60 1.63 3.01 1.39
N GLU A 61 0.75 2.92 0.40
CA GLU A 61 0.54 3.89 -0.69
C GLU A 61 -0.39 5.03 -0.25
N SER A 62 -0.28 5.46 1.01
CA SER A 62 -1.18 6.45 1.60
C SER A 62 -0.53 7.22 2.74
N THR A 63 -1.20 8.31 3.14
CA THR A 63 -0.82 9.08 4.32
C THR A 63 -0.94 8.24 5.59
N LEU A 64 0.13 8.19 6.37
CA LEU A 64 0.18 7.56 7.69
C LEU A 64 -0.16 8.58 8.78
N GLU A 65 -1.44 8.76 9.06
CA GLU A 65 -1.93 9.70 10.08
C GLU A 65 -1.84 9.15 11.52
N ARG A 66 -1.78 7.82 11.63
CA ARG A 66 -1.65 7.07 12.88
C ARG A 66 -1.09 5.69 12.56
N MET A 67 -0.64 4.97 13.58
CA MET A 67 -0.24 3.58 13.41
C MET A 67 -1.38 2.70 12.88
N LEU A 68 -1.08 1.85 11.90
CA LEU A 68 -1.99 0.88 11.32
C LEU A 68 -1.88 -0.46 12.05
N TYR A 69 -2.72 -1.41 11.64
CA TYR A 69 -2.82 -2.77 12.19
C TYR A 69 -2.84 -2.84 13.72
N PRO A 70 -3.94 -2.43 14.38
CA PRO A 70 -4.10 -2.53 15.83
C PRO A 70 -3.82 -3.93 16.39
N PHE A 71 -4.07 -4.98 15.59
CA PHE A 71 -3.72 -6.36 15.95
C PHE A 71 -2.22 -6.54 16.25
N ILE A 72 -1.33 -5.87 15.52
CA ILE A 72 0.12 -5.92 15.77
C ILE A 72 0.44 -5.20 17.09
N ASN A 73 -0.04 -3.98 17.27
CA ASN A 73 0.30 -3.13 18.41
C ASN A 73 -0.30 -3.64 19.72
N ASP A 74 -1.59 -3.97 19.72
CA ASP A 74 -2.33 -4.25 20.95
C ASP A 74 -2.31 -5.74 21.34
N HIS A 75 -2.04 -6.64 20.39
CA HIS A 75 -2.02 -8.09 20.63
C HIS A 75 -0.64 -8.72 20.45
N LEU A 76 -0.03 -8.61 19.26
CA LEU A 76 1.25 -9.29 19.00
C LEU A 76 2.39 -8.66 19.79
N ALA A 77 2.49 -7.34 19.82
CA ALA A 77 3.55 -6.66 20.57
C ALA A 77 3.41 -6.94 22.07
N LYS A 78 2.19 -6.99 22.60
CA LYS A 78 1.94 -7.43 23.98
C LYS A 78 2.37 -8.87 24.25
N LYS A 79 2.04 -9.80 23.35
CA LYS A 79 2.36 -11.23 23.49
C LYS A 79 3.86 -11.50 23.42
N PHE A 80 4.55 -10.89 22.47
CA PHE A 80 5.97 -11.09 22.22
C PHE A 80 6.87 -10.11 22.97
N LYS A 81 6.26 -9.17 23.70
CA LYS A 81 6.91 -8.05 24.37
C LYS A 81 7.78 -7.24 23.41
N ALA A 82 7.23 -6.99 22.23
CA ALA A 82 7.93 -6.42 21.09
C ALA A 82 7.93 -4.88 21.11
N PHE A 83 8.86 -4.31 20.36
CA PHE A 83 8.83 -2.91 19.94
C PHE A 83 8.18 -2.83 18.56
N VAL A 84 7.35 -1.83 18.30
CA VAL A 84 6.79 -1.60 16.96
C VAL A 84 7.30 -0.29 16.40
N ILE A 85 7.65 -0.30 15.11
CA ILE A 85 7.99 0.88 14.34
C ILE A 85 7.22 0.86 13.02
N GLU A 86 6.69 2.02 12.65
CA GLU A 86 5.88 2.18 11.44
C GLU A 86 6.26 3.46 10.70
N PRO A 87 7.20 3.38 9.73
CA PRO A 87 7.55 4.50 8.87
C PRO A 87 6.50 4.74 7.80
N GLU A 88 6.23 6.01 7.54
CA GLU A 88 5.49 6.43 6.36
C GLU A 88 6.35 6.24 5.10
N HIS A 89 5.73 5.76 4.03
CA HIS A 89 6.39 5.54 2.76
C HIS A 89 6.82 6.88 2.13
N ARG A 90 8.03 6.93 1.54
CA ARG A 90 8.47 8.10 0.77
C ARG A 90 7.47 8.47 -0.32
N PHE A 91 7.27 9.77 -0.53
CA PHE A 91 6.29 10.40 -1.43
C PHE A 91 4.82 10.30 -1.02
N TYR A 92 4.49 9.63 0.09
CA TYR A 92 3.12 9.58 0.60
C TYR A 92 2.96 10.46 1.84
N GLY A 93 1.75 11.00 2.02
CA GLY A 93 1.41 11.87 3.14
C GLY A 93 2.38 13.03 3.32
N GLN A 94 2.98 13.14 4.51
CA GLN A 94 3.91 14.22 4.84
C GLN A 94 5.38 13.87 4.55
N SER A 95 5.66 12.67 4.03
CA SER A 95 7.00 12.17 3.77
C SER A 95 7.43 12.49 2.34
N GLN A 96 7.94 13.71 2.12
CA GLN A 96 8.12 14.29 0.78
C GLN A 96 9.60 14.64 0.49
N PRO A 97 10.40 13.76 -0.15
CA PRO A 97 11.86 13.90 -0.22
C PRO A 97 12.38 15.11 -1.02
N VAL A 98 11.64 15.55 -2.04
CA VAL A 98 12.03 16.65 -2.94
C VAL A 98 11.04 17.82 -2.95
N GLY A 99 10.05 17.78 -2.06
CA GLY A 99 8.99 18.80 -1.92
C GLY A 99 7.63 18.35 -2.46
N SER A 100 6.57 18.99 -1.96
CA SER A 100 5.16 18.64 -2.26
C SER A 100 4.26 19.86 -2.46
N THR A 101 4.83 21.06 -2.52
CA THR A 101 4.06 22.28 -2.80
C THR A 101 3.85 22.45 -4.29
N LEU A 102 2.78 23.12 -4.73
CA LEU A 102 2.52 23.39 -6.16
C LEU A 102 3.70 24.06 -6.90
N VAL A 103 4.54 24.82 -6.18
CA VAL A 103 5.74 25.50 -6.72
C VAL A 103 7.00 24.63 -6.70
N ASN A 104 6.94 23.46 -6.08
CA ASN A 104 8.07 22.53 -5.91
C ASN A 104 7.54 21.08 -5.90
N LEU A 105 6.88 20.71 -7.00
CA LEU A 105 6.47 19.34 -7.27
C LEU A 105 7.67 18.57 -7.85
N PRO A 106 7.80 17.27 -7.53
CA PRO A 106 8.83 16.43 -8.11
C PRO A 106 8.66 16.37 -9.64
N SER A 107 9.78 16.46 -10.36
CA SER A 107 9.80 16.16 -11.79
C SER A 107 9.58 14.66 -12.05
N ASN A 108 9.17 14.30 -13.26
CA ASN A 108 9.03 12.89 -13.65
C ASN A 108 10.35 12.11 -13.51
N GLU A 109 11.49 12.77 -13.78
CA GLU A 109 12.82 12.18 -13.59
C GLU A 109 13.10 11.88 -12.10
N GLU A 110 12.78 12.82 -11.21
CA GLU A 110 12.92 12.61 -9.77
C GLU A 110 11.98 11.51 -9.26
N LEU A 111 10.73 11.47 -9.71
CA LEU A 111 9.80 10.39 -9.36
C LEU A 111 10.34 9.04 -9.81
N ALA A 112 10.73 8.91 -11.09
CA ALA A 112 11.26 7.66 -11.62
C ALA A 112 12.52 7.19 -10.90
N LYS A 113 13.36 8.12 -10.42
CA LYS A 113 14.60 7.80 -9.70
C LYS A 113 14.37 7.48 -8.22
N LEU A 114 13.50 8.23 -7.55
CA LEU A 114 13.43 8.28 -6.09
C LEU A 114 12.21 7.57 -5.51
N LEU A 115 11.11 7.45 -6.25
CA LEU A 115 9.91 6.70 -5.84
C LEU A 115 10.03 5.26 -6.34
N THR A 116 10.90 4.50 -5.68
CA THR A 116 11.13 3.08 -5.99
C THR A 116 11.01 2.20 -4.74
N PRO A 117 10.60 0.92 -4.88
CA PRO A 117 10.61 -0.04 -3.77
C PRO A 117 11.97 -0.15 -3.08
N GLN A 118 13.06 -0.11 -3.83
CA GLN A 118 14.43 -0.21 -3.31
C GLN A 118 14.74 0.95 -2.36
N GLN A 119 14.45 2.17 -2.81
CA GLN A 119 14.65 3.38 -2.03
C GLN A 119 13.79 3.38 -0.74
N ALA A 120 12.54 2.92 -0.84
CA ALA A 120 11.65 2.80 0.31
C ALA A 120 12.11 1.74 1.31
N MET A 121 12.64 0.60 0.85
CA MET A 121 13.19 -0.42 1.75
C MET A 121 14.40 0.12 2.52
N GLU A 122 15.32 0.83 1.86
CA GLU A 122 16.47 1.46 2.53
C GLU A 122 16.04 2.51 3.55
N ASP A 123 14.98 3.27 3.26
CA ASP A 123 14.42 4.20 4.24
C ASP A 123 14.02 3.50 5.54
N MET A 124 13.22 2.43 5.40
CA MET A 124 12.68 1.67 6.51
C MET A 124 13.79 0.98 7.31
N LEU A 125 14.83 0.48 6.62
CA LEU A 125 15.99 -0.11 7.25
C LEU A 125 16.82 0.93 8.02
N ALA A 126 17.03 2.12 7.46
CA ALA A 126 17.78 3.17 8.14
C ALA A 126 17.15 3.56 9.48
N ILE A 127 15.82 3.77 9.50
CA ILE A 127 15.08 4.08 10.73
C ILE A 127 15.14 2.88 11.70
N THR A 128 14.86 1.67 11.20
CA THR A 128 14.79 0.48 12.04
C THR A 128 16.14 0.12 12.66
N GLN A 129 17.24 0.24 11.91
CA GLN A 129 18.59 0.00 12.42
C GLN A 129 19.01 1.06 13.44
N HIS A 130 18.66 2.33 13.21
CA HIS A 130 18.87 3.38 14.19
C HIS A 130 18.20 3.02 15.53
N TYR A 131 16.94 2.59 15.50
CA TYR A 131 16.27 2.16 16.72
C TYR A 131 16.88 0.90 17.33
N ARG A 132 17.05 -0.16 16.52
CA ARG A 132 17.56 -1.46 16.96
C ARG A 132 18.91 -1.32 17.69
N TYR A 133 19.85 -0.59 17.11
CA TYR A 133 21.22 -0.54 17.63
C TYR A 133 21.48 0.64 18.57
N ASN A 134 20.97 1.83 18.26
CA ASN A 134 21.34 3.04 19.01
C ASN A 134 20.38 3.34 20.15
N GLU A 135 19.08 3.09 19.95
CA GLU A 135 18.04 3.47 20.92
C GLU A 135 17.63 2.33 21.85
N LEU A 136 17.57 1.11 21.31
CA LEU A 136 17.11 -0.08 22.04
C LEU A 136 18.26 -0.91 22.62
N GLY A 137 19.49 -0.76 22.10
CA GLY A 137 20.66 -1.50 22.59
C GLY A 137 20.66 -2.98 22.23
N CYS A 138 20.02 -3.35 21.12
CA CYS A 138 20.04 -4.72 20.62
C CYS A 138 21.42 -5.08 20.08
N SER A 139 21.82 -6.34 20.26
CA SER A 139 23.09 -6.83 19.71
C SER A 139 22.97 -7.03 18.20
N PRO A 140 24.03 -6.73 17.40
CA PRO A 140 24.08 -7.10 15.99
C PRO A 140 24.39 -8.60 15.79
N ASN A 141 24.88 -9.29 16.82
CA ASN A 141 25.17 -10.72 16.76
C ASN A 141 23.87 -11.52 16.94
N LYS A 142 23.44 -12.24 15.89
CA LYS A 142 22.22 -13.10 15.90
C LYS A 142 22.22 -14.17 17.00
N TYR A 143 23.38 -14.56 17.50
CA TYR A 143 23.54 -15.57 18.56
C TYR A 143 23.56 -14.97 19.97
N SER A 144 23.49 -13.64 20.09
CA SER A 144 23.42 -12.97 21.39
C SER A 144 22.02 -13.09 21.99
N LYS A 145 21.93 -13.28 23.31
CA LYS A 145 20.66 -13.18 24.05
C LYS A 145 20.00 -11.80 23.94
N ASN A 146 20.77 -10.78 23.57
CA ASN A 146 20.29 -9.41 23.38
C ASN A 146 19.99 -9.11 21.90
N TYR A 147 20.06 -10.10 21.01
CA TYR A 147 19.63 -9.94 19.63
C TYR A 147 18.11 -9.72 19.59
N CYS A 148 17.67 -8.66 18.92
CA CYS A 148 16.24 -8.39 18.73
C CYS A 148 15.86 -8.82 17.31
N PRO A 149 15.14 -9.93 17.09
CA PRO A 149 14.75 -10.33 15.75
C PRO A 149 13.89 -9.26 15.07
N LEU A 150 14.13 -8.99 13.79
CA LEU A 150 13.33 -8.05 13.01
C LEU A 150 12.29 -8.79 12.16
N ILE A 151 11.02 -8.44 12.35
CA ILE A 151 9.90 -8.96 11.58
C ILE A 151 9.25 -7.81 10.81
N THR A 152 9.26 -7.91 9.48
CA THR A 152 8.51 -6.96 8.63
C THR A 152 7.07 -7.43 8.46
N VAL A 153 6.13 -6.49 8.42
CA VAL A 153 4.69 -6.78 8.33
C VAL A 153 4.05 -5.82 7.34
N GLY A 154 3.28 -6.36 6.38
CA GLY A 154 2.50 -5.53 5.45
C GLY A 154 1.40 -6.31 4.73
N GLY A 155 0.38 -5.60 4.28
CA GLY A 155 -0.70 -6.07 3.39
C GLY A 155 -0.57 -5.45 1.99
N SER A 156 -1.03 -6.10 0.92
CA SER A 156 -0.97 -5.55 -0.45
C SER A 156 0.47 -5.19 -0.88
N TYR A 157 0.75 -3.99 -1.38
CA TYR A 157 2.11 -3.58 -1.72
C TYR A 157 3.06 -3.47 -0.51
N PRO A 158 2.65 -3.03 0.69
CA PRO A 158 3.42 -3.27 1.92
C PRO A 158 3.76 -4.74 2.15
N GLY A 159 2.85 -5.66 1.78
CA GLY A 159 3.12 -7.09 1.83
C GLY A 159 4.21 -7.51 0.84
N PHE A 160 4.18 -6.98 -0.38
CA PHE A 160 5.25 -7.14 -1.35
C PHE A 160 6.59 -6.61 -0.81
N LEU A 161 6.61 -5.40 -0.25
CA LEU A 161 7.80 -4.84 0.39
C LEU A 161 8.30 -5.72 1.54
N SER A 162 7.41 -6.22 2.40
CA SER A 162 7.79 -7.14 3.49
C SER A 162 8.49 -8.39 2.97
N ALA A 163 7.97 -9.00 1.91
CA ALA A 163 8.58 -10.15 1.25
C ALA A 163 9.95 -9.78 0.65
N MET A 164 10.03 -8.66 -0.08
CA MET A 164 11.26 -8.21 -0.72
C MET A 164 12.35 -7.87 0.30
N MET A 165 12.00 -7.19 1.39
CA MET A 165 12.95 -6.87 2.46
C MET A 165 13.57 -8.13 3.07
N ARG A 166 12.79 -9.19 3.27
CA ARG A 166 13.33 -10.48 3.75
C ARG A 166 14.23 -11.15 2.73
N LEU A 167 13.92 -11.04 1.43
CA LEU A 167 14.71 -11.65 0.35
C LEU A 167 16.01 -10.90 0.08
N VAL A 168 15.97 -9.56 0.08
CA VAL A 168 17.10 -8.69 -0.29
C VAL A 168 18.02 -8.42 0.90
N HIS A 169 17.47 -8.34 2.12
CA HIS A 169 18.25 -8.08 3.34
C HIS A 169 18.10 -9.20 4.40
N PRO A 170 18.39 -10.47 4.05
CA PRO A 170 18.20 -11.60 4.98
C PRO A 170 19.13 -11.56 6.19
N GLU A 171 20.21 -10.78 6.12
CA GLU A 171 21.14 -10.49 7.21
C GLU A 171 20.53 -9.56 8.26
N ILE A 172 19.62 -8.66 7.88
CA ILE A 172 18.95 -7.71 8.78
C ILE A 172 17.55 -8.17 9.19
N VAL A 173 16.74 -8.60 8.22
CA VAL A 173 15.32 -8.97 8.39
C VAL A 173 15.22 -10.47 8.62
N ASP A 174 14.68 -10.89 9.77
CA ASP A 174 14.62 -12.30 10.14
C ASP A 174 13.36 -13.00 9.63
N ILE A 175 12.23 -12.30 9.60
CA ILE A 175 10.92 -12.81 9.12
C ILE A 175 10.21 -11.71 8.33
N GLY A 176 9.55 -12.08 7.23
CA GLY A 176 8.62 -11.20 6.51
C GLY A 176 7.21 -11.78 6.53
N TYR A 177 6.24 -11.02 7.01
CA TYR A 177 4.82 -11.33 6.98
C TYR A 177 4.14 -10.53 5.86
N ALA A 178 3.99 -11.19 4.71
CA ALA A 178 3.45 -10.62 3.48
C ALA A 178 1.98 -11.05 3.29
N ALA A 179 1.05 -10.30 3.88
CA ALA A 179 -0.38 -10.59 3.75
C ALA A 179 -0.91 -10.10 2.39
N SER A 180 -1.64 -10.97 1.68
CA SER A 180 -2.27 -10.63 0.40
C SER A 180 -1.34 -9.90 -0.59
N ALA A 181 -0.05 -10.23 -0.58
CA ALA A 181 0.94 -9.60 -1.44
C ALA A 181 0.82 -10.13 -2.87
N PRO A 182 0.58 -9.27 -3.88
CA PRO A 182 0.34 -9.71 -5.25
C PRO A 182 1.64 -10.04 -6.01
N LEU A 183 2.48 -10.91 -5.45
CA LEU A 183 3.83 -11.22 -5.96
C LEU A 183 3.84 -11.65 -7.43
N LEU A 184 2.87 -12.49 -7.84
CA LEU A 184 2.78 -12.98 -9.21
C LEU A 184 2.31 -11.91 -10.21
N LEU A 185 1.55 -10.90 -9.75
CA LEU A 185 1.19 -9.76 -10.59
C LEU A 185 2.45 -8.91 -10.85
N TYR A 186 3.25 -8.64 -9.81
CA TYR A 186 4.50 -7.89 -9.99
C TYR A 186 5.55 -8.61 -10.83
N SER A 187 5.63 -9.95 -10.73
CA SER A 187 6.53 -10.74 -11.59
C SER A 187 5.95 -11.00 -12.98
N GLN A 188 4.77 -10.46 -13.32
CA GLN A 188 4.06 -10.69 -14.58
C GLN A 188 3.87 -12.19 -14.90
N ALA A 189 3.71 -13.00 -13.85
CA ALA A 189 3.54 -14.45 -13.95
C ALA A 189 2.09 -14.89 -13.71
N ALA A 190 1.21 -13.96 -13.31
CA ALA A 190 -0.22 -14.18 -13.20
C ALA A 190 -0.90 -14.10 -14.58
N ASP A 191 -2.04 -14.78 -14.72
CA ASP A 191 -2.92 -14.58 -15.86
C ASP A 191 -3.46 -13.14 -15.87
N GLN A 192 -3.42 -12.49 -17.02
CA GLN A 192 -3.87 -11.10 -17.20
C GLN A 192 -5.36 -10.91 -16.89
N PHE A 193 -6.17 -11.97 -17.00
CA PHE A 193 -7.60 -11.94 -16.67
C PHE A 193 -7.92 -12.48 -15.27
N GLY A 194 -6.92 -13.03 -14.56
CA GLY A 194 -7.14 -13.77 -13.33
C GLY A 194 -7.72 -12.94 -12.18
N TYR A 195 -7.42 -11.64 -12.14
CA TYR A 195 -7.96 -10.74 -11.12
C TYR A 195 -9.48 -10.65 -11.19
N TYR A 196 -10.02 -10.27 -12.35
CA TYR A 196 -11.46 -10.11 -12.55
C TYR A 196 -12.22 -11.45 -12.63
N GLU A 197 -11.54 -12.55 -12.99
CA GLU A 197 -12.12 -13.90 -12.83
C GLU A 197 -12.40 -14.22 -11.35
N VAL A 198 -11.52 -13.82 -10.44
CA VAL A 198 -11.74 -13.99 -8.99
C VAL A 198 -12.86 -13.08 -8.50
N VAL A 199 -12.91 -11.82 -8.93
CA VAL A 199 -13.99 -10.87 -8.60
C VAL A 199 -15.35 -11.44 -9.04
N SER A 200 -15.46 -11.88 -10.30
CA SER A 200 -16.69 -12.48 -10.85
C SER A 200 -17.15 -13.70 -10.05
N ARG A 201 -16.20 -14.56 -9.64
CA ARG A 201 -16.50 -15.74 -8.83
C ARG A 201 -16.92 -15.39 -7.41
N SER A 202 -16.41 -14.29 -6.86
CA SER A 202 -16.80 -13.77 -5.54
C SER A 202 -18.23 -13.23 -5.58
N ALA A 203 -18.58 -12.49 -6.63
CA ALA A 203 -19.94 -12.03 -6.89
C ALA A 203 -20.92 -13.21 -7.01
N GLU A 204 -20.59 -14.22 -7.82
CA GLU A 204 -21.42 -15.43 -7.97
C GLU A 204 -21.59 -16.23 -6.67
N ARG A 205 -20.55 -16.26 -5.82
CA ARG A 205 -20.64 -16.90 -4.49
C ARG A 205 -21.49 -16.09 -3.51
N SER A 206 -21.47 -14.77 -3.63
CA SER A 206 -22.23 -13.87 -2.76
C SER A 206 -23.71 -13.89 -3.11
N SER A 207 -24.04 -13.88 -4.41
CA SER A 207 -25.40 -14.10 -4.90
C SER A 207 -25.38 -14.93 -6.19
N PRO A 208 -25.88 -16.18 -6.18
CA PRO A 208 -25.93 -17.02 -7.38
C PRO A 208 -26.68 -16.37 -8.54
N GLY A 209 -26.09 -16.38 -9.73
CA GLY A 209 -26.60 -15.70 -10.93
C GLY A 209 -26.14 -14.25 -11.09
N CYS A 210 -25.47 -13.66 -10.09
CA CYS A 210 -25.02 -12.28 -10.14
C CYS A 210 -24.03 -12.05 -11.29
N ALA A 211 -23.05 -12.93 -11.48
CA ALA A 211 -22.07 -12.76 -12.54
C ALA A 211 -22.72 -12.77 -13.94
N PHE A 212 -23.75 -13.61 -14.13
CA PHE A 212 -24.53 -13.62 -15.37
C PHE A 212 -25.36 -12.34 -15.56
N ALA A 213 -25.99 -11.86 -14.49
CA ALA A 213 -26.83 -10.67 -14.53
C ALA A 213 -26.00 -9.42 -14.85
N VAL A 214 -24.86 -9.23 -14.16
CA VAL A 214 -23.90 -8.13 -14.42
C VAL A 214 -23.40 -8.18 -15.86
N LYS A 215 -22.98 -9.36 -16.34
CA LYS A 215 -22.49 -9.52 -17.71
C LYS A 215 -23.56 -9.18 -18.76
N THR A 216 -24.80 -9.60 -18.53
CA THR A 216 -25.92 -9.31 -19.43
C THR A 216 -26.21 -7.80 -19.45
N ALA A 217 -26.32 -7.18 -18.27
CA ALA A 217 -26.58 -5.75 -18.16
C ALA A 217 -25.48 -4.90 -18.82
N LEU A 218 -24.21 -5.22 -18.58
CA LEU A 218 -23.09 -4.52 -19.22
C LEU A 218 -23.12 -4.66 -20.73
N ARG A 219 -23.46 -5.84 -21.25
CA ARG A 219 -23.60 -6.03 -22.70
C ARG A 219 -24.71 -5.16 -23.27
N ASP A 220 -25.88 -5.16 -22.65
CA ASP A 220 -27.02 -4.38 -23.11
C ASP A 220 -26.73 -2.87 -23.08
N VAL A 221 -26.03 -2.38 -22.05
CA VAL A 221 -25.59 -0.98 -21.94
C VAL A 221 -24.56 -0.64 -23.02
N VAL A 222 -23.58 -1.51 -23.28
CA VAL A 222 -22.57 -1.29 -24.33
C VAL A 222 -23.23 -1.28 -25.70
N ASP A 223 -24.13 -2.22 -25.99
CA ASP A 223 -24.88 -2.28 -27.24
C ASP A 223 -25.68 -0.98 -27.42
N GLU A 224 -26.37 -0.49 -26.38
CA GLU A 224 -27.11 0.78 -26.42
C GLU A 224 -26.20 2.00 -26.65
N ILE A 225 -25.02 2.05 -26.02
CA ILE A 225 -24.05 3.14 -26.20
C ILE A 225 -23.53 3.18 -27.63
N VAL A 226 -23.11 2.04 -28.18
CA VAL A 226 -22.46 1.94 -29.48
C VAL A 226 -23.45 2.15 -30.64
N GLU A 227 -24.70 1.74 -30.47
CA GLU A 227 -25.75 1.94 -31.47
C GLU A 227 -26.37 3.35 -31.42
N SER A 228 -26.09 4.14 -30.38
CA SER A 228 -26.65 5.49 -30.25
C SER A 228 -26.03 6.49 -31.22
N GLU A 229 -26.87 7.35 -31.82
CA GLU A 229 -26.41 8.52 -32.57
C GLU A 229 -25.69 9.54 -31.67
N ASN A 230 -26.05 9.56 -30.38
CA ASN A 230 -25.48 10.44 -29.37
C ASN A 230 -25.37 9.71 -28.02
N PHE A 231 -24.18 9.21 -27.71
CA PHE A 231 -23.94 8.46 -26.47
C PHE A 231 -24.17 9.29 -25.19
N MET A 232 -24.20 10.63 -25.29
CA MET A 232 -24.51 11.51 -24.15
C MET A 232 -25.96 11.36 -23.68
N ASP A 233 -26.88 11.00 -24.59
CA ASP A 233 -28.27 10.71 -24.22
C ASP A 233 -28.34 9.42 -23.40
N VAL A 234 -27.53 8.42 -23.78
CA VAL A 234 -27.38 7.15 -23.03
C VAL A 234 -26.71 7.42 -21.68
N ALA A 235 -25.67 8.25 -21.63
CA ALA A 235 -25.01 8.67 -20.40
C ALA A 235 -26.01 9.26 -19.40
N SER A 236 -26.86 10.19 -19.84
CA SER A 236 -27.92 10.77 -19.00
C SER A 236 -28.93 9.72 -18.54
N LYS A 237 -29.33 8.79 -19.43
CA LYS A 237 -30.26 7.70 -19.11
C LYS A 237 -29.73 6.76 -18.03
N ILE A 238 -28.43 6.46 -18.04
CA ILE A 238 -27.77 5.62 -17.02
C ILE A 238 -27.31 6.39 -15.78
N GLY A 239 -27.71 7.67 -15.66
CA GLY A 239 -27.49 8.48 -14.46
C GLY A 239 -26.12 9.16 -14.39
N ILE A 240 -25.37 9.21 -15.49
CA ILE A 240 -24.11 9.96 -15.57
C ILE A 240 -24.43 11.44 -15.82
N CYS A 241 -23.85 12.31 -15.00
CA CYS A 241 -23.91 13.76 -15.19
C CYS A 241 -23.13 14.12 -16.46
N THR A 242 -23.83 14.51 -17.52
CA THR A 242 -23.23 14.75 -18.85
C THR A 242 -22.15 15.84 -18.85
N ASP A 243 -22.23 16.81 -17.93
CA ASP A 243 -21.24 17.87 -17.74
C ASP A 243 -19.94 17.40 -17.04
N THR A 244 -19.91 16.16 -16.56
CA THR A 244 -18.75 15.55 -15.90
C THR A 244 -18.00 14.57 -16.80
N VAL A 245 -18.51 14.29 -17.99
CA VAL A 245 -17.84 13.42 -18.98
C VAL A 245 -16.54 14.09 -19.43
N PRO A 246 -15.37 13.45 -19.21
CA PRO A 246 -14.08 14.04 -19.57
C PRO A 246 -13.95 14.34 -21.06
N GLU A 247 -13.22 15.41 -21.40
CA GLU A 247 -13.02 15.86 -22.79
C GLU A 247 -12.37 14.83 -23.72
N TYR A 248 -11.65 13.84 -23.17
CA TYR A 248 -11.01 12.78 -23.96
C TYR A 248 -12.02 11.72 -24.45
N ILE A 249 -13.20 11.63 -23.82
CA ILE A 249 -14.27 10.71 -24.21
C ILE A 249 -15.01 11.33 -25.40
N THR A 250 -14.52 11.01 -26.59
CA THR A 250 -14.96 11.61 -27.85
C THR A 250 -15.77 10.68 -28.74
N THR A 251 -15.84 9.38 -28.41
CA THR A 251 -16.55 8.36 -29.18
C THR A 251 -17.37 7.46 -28.27
N PRO A 252 -18.46 6.85 -28.78
CA PRO A 252 -19.25 5.89 -28.01
C PRO A 252 -18.41 4.70 -27.52
N GLU A 253 -17.40 4.26 -28.28
CA GLU A 253 -16.54 3.15 -27.87
C GLU A 253 -15.69 3.48 -26.65
N ILE A 254 -15.13 4.71 -26.59
CA ILE A 254 -14.38 5.16 -25.40
C ILE A 254 -15.34 5.24 -24.22
N PHE A 255 -16.54 5.81 -24.41
CA PHE A 255 -17.53 5.91 -23.34
C PHE A 255 -17.97 4.53 -22.82
N ALA A 256 -18.19 3.57 -23.71
CA ALA A 256 -18.53 2.19 -23.34
C ALA A 256 -17.42 1.53 -22.51
N GLN A 257 -16.16 1.71 -22.88
CA GLN A 257 -15.01 1.18 -22.12
C GLN A 257 -14.93 1.78 -20.71
N GLU A 258 -15.12 3.09 -20.59
CA GLU A 258 -15.11 3.78 -19.29
C GLU A 258 -16.31 3.39 -18.42
N ALA A 259 -17.49 3.25 -19.02
CA ALA A 259 -18.69 2.77 -18.31
C ALA A 259 -18.51 1.34 -17.79
N MET A 260 -17.87 0.45 -18.56
CA MET A 260 -17.49 -0.88 -18.10
C MET A 260 -16.48 -0.82 -16.95
N MET A 261 -15.43 0.01 -17.07
CA MET A 261 -14.39 0.15 -16.06
C MET A 261 -14.96 0.58 -14.71
N ILE A 262 -15.92 1.52 -14.69
CA ILE A 262 -16.60 1.95 -13.45
C ILE A 262 -17.23 0.76 -12.73
N VAL A 263 -17.94 -0.12 -13.46
CA VAL A 263 -18.58 -1.29 -12.85
C VAL A 263 -17.54 -2.32 -12.40
N GLU A 264 -16.53 -2.58 -13.24
CA GLU A 264 -15.44 -3.51 -12.91
C GLU A 264 -14.69 -3.08 -11.63
N ASP A 265 -14.27 -1.83 -11.54
CA ASP A 265 -13.56 -1.27 -10.37
C ASP A 265 -14.45 -1.30 -9.13
N THR A 266 -15.73 -0.95 -9.25
CA THR A 266 -16.67 -0.99 -8.10
C THR A 266 -16.82 -2.42 -7.56
N PHE A 267 -16.93 -3.42 -8.44
CA PHE A 267 -16.98 -4.82 -8.00
C PHE A 267 -15.64 -5.30 -7.43
N ALA A 268 -14.52 -4.79 -7.94
CA ALA A 268 -13.20 -5.08 -7.40
C ALA A 268 -13.04 -4.54 -5.97
N ASP A 269 -13.45 -3.30 -5.72
CA ASP A 269 -13.43 -2.68 -4.39
C ASP A 269 -14.34 -3.43 -3.42
N ALA A 270 -15.58 -3.69 -3.82
CA ALA A 270 -16.53 -4.48 -3.02
C ALA A 270 -16.00 -5.88 -2.71
N ASN A 271 -15.21 -6.48 -3.62
CA ASN A 271 -14.57 -7.76 -3.38
C ASN A 271 -13.41 -7.65 -2.38
N MET A 272 -12.59 -6.60 -2.46
CA MET A 272 -11.47 -6.38 -1.55
C MET A 272 -11.93 -6.18 -0.11
N ASP A 273 -13.08 -5.53 0.11
CA ASP A 273 -13.63 -5.21 1.44
C ASP A 273 -14.79 -6.13 1.90
N ASN A 274 -14.95 -7.31 1.30
CA ASN A 274 -16.04 -8.24 1.61
C ASN A 274 -15.86 -8.99 2.96
N TYR A 275 -15.95 -8.30 4.10
CA TYR A 275 -15.61 -8.86 5.42
C TYR A 275 -16.58 -8.55 6.58
N PRO A 276 -17.04 -9.57 7.35
CA PRO A 276 -17.23 -10.95 6.88
C PRO A 276 -18.33 -10.97 5.81
N PRO A 277 -18.22 -11.80 4.75
CA PRO A 277 -19.25 -11.86 3.71
C PRO A 277 -20.64 -12.16 4.28
N ASN A 278 -21.60 -11.30 3.97
CA ASN A 278 -22.99 -11.42 4.40
C ASN A 278 -23.90 -10.60 3.48
N ASN A 279 -25.21 -10.63 3.71
CA ASN A 279 -26.18 -9.98 2.81
C ASN A 279 -26.09 -8.45 2.79
N ASP A 280 -25.51 -7.85 3.83
CA ASP A 280 -25.33 -6.41 3.98
C ASP A 280 -24.01 -5.92 3.38
N THR A 281 -23.13 -6.79 2.88
CA THR A 281 -21.88 -6.34 2.23
C THR A 281 -22.15 -5.71 0.88
N ASP A 282 -21.31 -4.76 0.47
CA ASP A 282 -21.44 -4.05 -0.80
C ASP A 282 -21.53 -5.01 -1.98
N MET A 283 -20.71 -6.08 -1.96
CA MET A 283 -20.76 -7.14 -2.98
C MET A 283 -22.16 -7.77 -3.10
N SER A 284 -22.81 -8.10 -1.98
CA SER A 284 -24.15 -8.67 -1.97
C SER A 284 -25.21 -7.66 -2.44
N GLN A 285 -25.14 -6.42 -1.94
CA GLN A 285 -26.08 -5.37 -2.32
C GLN A 285 -25.99 -5.02 -3.80
N MET A 286 -24.78 -4.90 -4.34
CA MET A 286 -24.55 -4.70 -5.77
C MET A 286 -25.12 -5.84 -6.59
N CYS A 287 -24.88 -7.09 -6.19
CA CYS A 287 -25.45 -8.23 -6.89
C CYS A 287 -26.98 -8.20 -6.95
N GLN A 288 -27.65 -7.76 -5.88
CA GLN A 288 -29.11 -7.61 -5.85
C GLN A 288 -29.61 -6.51 -6.78
N ILE A 289 -28.82 -5.46 -7.06
CA ILE A 289 -29.20 -4.38 -8.00
C ILE A 289 -29.24 -4.91 -9.44
N PHE A 290 -28.32 -5.81 -9.79
CA PHE A 290 -28.23 -6.36 -11.14
C PHE A 290 -29.21 -7.50 -11.42
N GLN A 291 -29.78 -8.13 -10.39
CA GLN A 291 -30.68 -9.29 -10.49
C GLN A 291 -32.16 -8.92 -10.44
#